data_AF-A0A800L6R0-F1
#
_entry.id   AF-A0A800L6R0-F1
#
_cell.length_a   1.000
_cell.length_b   1.000
_cell.length_c   1.000
_cell.angle_alpha   90.00
_cell.angle_beta   90.00
_cell.angle_gamma   90.00
#
_symmetry.space_group_name_H-M   'P 1'
#
loop_
_entity.id
_entity.type
_entity.pdbx_description
1 polymer ?
#
loop_
_entity_poly.entity_id
_entity_poly.type
_entity_poly.pdbx_seq_one_letter_code
_entity_poly.pdbx_strand_id
1 'polypeptide(L)'
;MKRLLCICIFLGYAFVLGQTESAQDSPPIAAVQFSGSGITDLETQVLFNRFLEELTKASDNSLMDQENINEKITGLEIVTTGCISDECLQAGLGALGVQQLLAGSISFKKNKYRVKVRKLDAAKPKPKKYSFRYKGEPDGFITELEVLAWEIMGKEPPERLTGKRKPNQESMIEKIVENPMFGKAVVLAAAGVAGSSYLKHSGGAKTSKDAANSMKNYKPGYDAHMESADKAQSKANLSLAAAIGALAYGYFTGVFSDDN
;
A
#
# COMPACT_ATOMS: atom_id res chain seq x y z
N MET A 1 32.65 0.66 -77.33
CA MET A 1 31.45 0.00 -76.80
C MET A 1 31.72 -0.59 -75.41
N LYS A 2 31.81 0.23 -74.36
CA LYS A 2 32.16 -0.27 -73.00
C LYS A 2 31.73 0.67 -71.85
N ARG A 3 30.63 1.40 -72.02
CA ARG A 3 30.11 2.33 -70.98
C ARG A 3 28.59 2.32 -70.79
N LEU A 4 27.87 1.33 -71.35
CA LEU A 4 26.41 1.24 -71.26
C LEU A 4 25.91 0.03 -70.45
N LEU A 5 26.79 -0.71 -69.78
CA LEU A 5 26.48 -1.97 -69.11
C LEU A 5 26.54 -1.88 -67.58
N CYS A 6 26.33 -0.69 -67.01
CA CYS A 6 26.24 -0.50 -65.54
C CYS A 6 24.89 0.08 -65.08
N ILE A 7 23.97 0.42 -65.98
CA ILE A 7 22.72 1.10 -65.61
C ILE A 7 21.59 0.09 -65.34
N CYS A 8 21.68 -1.15 -65.80
CA CYS A 8 20.61 -2.15 -65.62
C CYS A 8 20.76 -3.04 -64.37
N ILE A 9 21.82 -2.92 -63.58
CA ILE A 9 22.00 -3.73 -62.35
C ILE A 9 21.42 -3.03 -61.10
N PHE A 10 21.11 -1.73 -61.19
CA PHE A 10 20.52 -0.99 -60.06
C PHE A 10 18.99 -1.01 -59.97
N LEU A 11 18.29 -1.56 -60.96
CA LEU A 11 16.81 -1.64 -60.95
C LEU A 11 16.25 -2.97 -60.42
N GLY A 12 17.12 -3.87 -59.95
CA GLY A 12 16.72 -5.21 -59.45
C GLY A 12 16.80 -5.39 -57.93
N TYR A 13 17.17 -4.37 -57.16
CA TYR A 13 17.40 -4.49 -55.70
C TYR A 13 16.50 -3.59 -54.84
N ALA A 14 15.30 -3.26 -55.34
CA ALA A 14 14.31 -2.47 -54.61
C ALA A 14 13.10 -3.30 -54.14
N PHE A 15 13.21 -4.63 -54.08
CA PHE A 15 12.11 -5.50 -53.67
C PHE A 15 12.53 -6.56 -52.66
N VAL A 16 13.17 -6.17 -51.56
CA VAL A 16 13.23 -7.03 -50.36
C VAL A 16 13.21 -6.13 -49.12
N LEU A 17 12.29 -6.45 -48.21
CA LEU A 17 12.08 -5.92 -46.86
C LEU A 17 11.21 -4.66 -46.74
N GLY A 18 10.03 -4.70 -47.36
CA GLY A 18 8.82 -4.22 -46.69
C GLY A 18 8.34 -5.26 -45.68
N GLN A 19 9.16 -5.61 -44.68
CA GLN A 19 8.60 -6.21 -43.47
C GLN A 19 7.86 -5.07 -42.78
N THR A 20 6.55 -4.97 -43.04
CA THR A 20 5.65 -4.49 -42.01
C THR A 20 5.88 -5.43 -40.83
N GLU A 21 6.76 -5.04 -39.89
CA GLU A 21 6.59 -5.46 -38.52
C GLU A 21 5.16 -5.08 -38.19
N SER A 22 4.25 -6.06 -38.23
CA SER A 22 3.13 -6.04 -37.32
C SER A 22 3.79 -5.98 -35.96
N ALA A 23 3.97 -4.76 -35.43
CA ALA A 23 4.13 -4.57 -34.01
C ALA A 23 2.90 -5.24 -33.40
N GLN A 24 3.05 -6.52 -33.04
CA GLN A 24 2.26 -7.12 -32.01
C GLN A 24 2.66 -6.31 -30.79
N ASP A 25 1.96 -5.18 -30.62
CA ASP A 25 2.08 -4.34 -29.45
C ASP A 25 1.46 -5.16 -28.32
N SER A 26 2.22 -6.15 -27.83
CA SER A 26 1.82 -7.01 -26.74
C SER A 26 1.36 -6.08 -25.63
N PRO A 27 0.14 -6.27 -25.11
CA PRO A 27 -0.40 -5.36 -24.11
C PRO A 27 0.62 -5.25 -22.98
N PRO A 28 0.99 -4.02 -22.59
CA PRO A 28 2.05 -3.80 -21.61
C PRO A 28 1.73 -4.41 -20.24
N ILE A 29 0.46 -4.71 -19.94
CA ILE A 29 0.03 -5.17 -18.63
C ILE A 29 -0.82 -6.44 -18.75
N ALA A 30 -0.52 -7.45 -17.93
CA ALA A 30 -1.44 -8.55 -17.64
C ALA A 30 -1.74 -8.61 -16.14
N ALA A 31 -2.99 -8.90 -15.79
CA ALA A 31 -3.40 -9.21 -14.43
C ALA A 31 -4.02 -10.60 -14.42
N VAL A 32 -3.40 -11.55 -13.73
CA VAL A 32 -3.93 -12.92 -13.60
C VAL A 32 -5.03 -12.92 -12.54
N GLN A 33 -6.10 -13.69 -12.79
CA GLN A 33 -7.19 -13.85 -11.85
C GLN A 33 -6.69 -14.20 -10.45
N PHE A 34 -7.21 -13.49 -9.45
CA PHE A 34 -6.80 -13.70 -8.07
C PHE A 34 -7.28 -15.05 -7.53
N SER A 35 -6.47 -15.65 -6.66
CA SER A 35 -6.88 -16.83 -5.90
C SER A 35 -7.67 -16.46 -4.64
N GLY A 36 -8.65 -17.29 -4.29
CA GLY A 36 -9.54 -17.11 -3.15
C GLY A 36 -9.23 -18.08 -2.02
N SER A 37 -9.38 -17.65 -0.76
CA SER A 37 -9.38 -18.54 0.40
C SER A 37 -10.33 -18.06 1.49
N GLY A 38 -11.26 -18.93 1.92
CA GLY A 38 -12.32 -18.53 2.85
C GLY A 38 -13.39 -17.62 2.25
N ILE A 39 -13.36 -17.45 0.93
CA ILE A 39 -14.40 -16.86 0.07
C ILE A 39 -14.67 -17.81 -1.09
N THR A 40 -15.82 -17.66 -1.75
CA THR A 40 -16.16 -18.51 -2.91
C THR A 40 -15.39 -18.11 -4.17
N ASP A 41 -15.25 -19.03 -5.12
CA ASP A 41 -14.61 -18.73 -6.42
C ASP A 41 -15.37 -17.63 -7.18
N LEU A 42 -16.71 -17.68 -7.13
CA LEU A 42 -17.56 -16.64 -7.74
C LEU A 42 -17.34 -15.28 -7.08
N GLU A 43 -17.31 -15.22 -5.75
CA GLU A 43 -17.02 -13.97 -5.02
C GLU A 43 -15.63 -13.44 -5.38
N THR A 44 -14.63 -14.33 -5.43
CA THR A 44 -13.26 -13.97 -5.84
C THR A 44 -13.23 -13.40 -7.25
N GLN A 45 -13.94 -14.03 -8.19
CA GLN A 45 -14.03 -13.57 -9.58
C GLN A 45 -14.73 -12.22 -9.68
N VAL A 46 -15.83 -12.01 -8.97
CA VAL A 46 -16.54 -10.71 -8.96
C VAL A 46 -15.64 -9.60 -8.41
N LEU A 47 -14.93 -9.86 -7.31
CA LEU A 47 -13.98 -8.92 -6.72
C LEU A 47 -12.81 -8.63 -7.66
N PHE A 48 -12.27 -9.66 -8.30
CA PHE A 48 -11.20 -9.51 -9.30
C PHE A 48 -11.66 -8.72 -10.52
N ASN A 49 -12.85 -8.98 -11.05
CA ASN A 49 -13.41 -8.23 -12.18
C ASN A 49 -13.57 -6.75 -11.81
N ARG A 50 -14.03 -6.46 -10.59
CA ARG A 50 -14.15 -5.10 -10.10
C ARG A 50 -12.79 -4.40 -9.98
N PHE A 51 -11.79 -5.12 -9.47
CA PHE A 51 -10.40 -4.64 -9.46
C PHE A 51 -9.88 -4.37 -10.87
N LEU A 52 -10.13 -5.28 -11.83
CA LEU A 52 -9.68 -5.18 -13.21
C LEU A 52 -10.32 -3.99 -13.95
N GLU A 53 -11.60 -3.75 -13.73
CA GLU A 53 -12.30 -2.57 -14.26
C GLU A 53 -11.66 -1.26 -13.77
N GLU A 54 -11.31 -1.18 -12.50
CA GLU A 54 -10.64 0.01 -11.94
C GLU A 54 -9.18 0.12 -12.34
N LEU A 55 -8.47 -1.00 -12.43
CA LEU A 55 -7.11 -1.06 -12.94
C LEU A 55 -7.03 -0.56 -14.38
N THR A 56 -8.00 -0.94 -15.22
CA THR A 56 -8.12 -0.46 -16.60
C THR A 56 -8.32 1.05 -16.65
N LYS A 57 -9.12 1.63 -15.75
CA LYS A 57 -9.31 3.09 -15.65
C LYS A 57 -8.05 3.81 -15.15
N ALA A 58 -7.28 3.16 -14.26
CA ALA A 58 -6.06 3.72 -13.69
C ALA A 58 -4.84 3.57 -14.63
N SER A 59 -4.86 2.62 -15.56
CA SER A 59 -3.76 2.37 -16.48
C SER A 59 -3.74 3.35 -17.65
N ASP A 60 -2.56 3.79 -18.09
CA ASP A 60 -2.36 4.50 -19.38
C ASP A 60 -2.20 3.54 -20.56
N ASN A 61 -2.22 2.25 -20.27
CA ASN A 61 -1.67 1.16 -21.03
C ASN A 61 -2.76 0.09 -21.19
N SER A 62 -2.82 -0.59 -22.34
CA SER A 62 -3.81 -1.66 -22.53
C SER A 62 -3.51 -2.86 -21.64
N LEU A 63 -4.58 -3.52 -21.17
CA LEU A 63 -4.49 -4.76 -20.40
C LEU A 63 -4.78 -5.94 -21.33
N MET A 64 -4.04 -7.03 -21.14
CA MET A 64 -4.33 -8.29 -21.82
C MET A 64 -5.66 -8.87 -21.34
N ASP A 65 -6.48 -9.33 -22.29
CA ASP A 65 -7.74 -10.00 -21.98
C ASP A 65 -7.51 -11.31 -21.21
N GLN A 66 -8.42 -11.63 -20.28
CA GLN A 66 -8.32 -12.83 -19.45
C GLN A 66 -8.30 -14.12 -20.28
N GLU A 67 -9.01 -14.17 -21.40
CA GLU A 67 -9.02 -15.31 -22.31
C GLU A 67 -7.62 -15.57 -22.89
N ASN A 68 -6.97 -14.52 -23.40
CA ASN A 68 -5.62 -14.59 -23.94
C ASN A 68 -4.57 -14.92 -22.86
N ILE A 69 -4.74 -14.37 -21.66
CA ILE A 69 -3.91 -14.75 -20.50
C ILE A 69 -4.04 -16.25 -20.25
N ASN A 70 -5.27 -16.75 -20.11
CA ASN A 70 -5.56 -18.15 -19.82
C ASN A 70 -5.02 -19.08 -20.90
N GLU A 71 -5.16 -18.74 -22.18
CA GLU A 71 -4.60 -19.52 -23.29
C GLU A 71 -3.07 -19.63 -23.18
N LYS A 72 -2.38 -18.52 -22.94
CA LYS A 72 -0.90 -18.46 -22.90
C LYS A 72 -0.28 -19.13 -21.68
N ILE A 73 -0.99 -19.16 -20.54
CA ILE A 73 -0.50 -19.79 -19.30
C ILE A 73 -1.07 -21.19 -19.09
N THR A 74 -1.90 -21.69 -20.00
CA THR A 74 -2.43 -23.05 -19.94
C THR A 74 -1.29 -24.06 -19.92
N GLY A 75 -1.29 -24.95 -18.93
CA GLY A 75 -0.23 -25.95 -18.73
C GLY A 75 0.94 -25.48 -17.84
N LEU A 76 0.96 -24.22 -17.42
CA LEU A 76 1.88 -23.72 -16.40
C LEU A 76 1.23 -23.81 -15.01
N GLU A 77 2.04 -24.05 -13.95
CA GLU A 77 1.58 -24.06 -12.54
C GLU A 77 1.01 -22.71 -12.06
N ILE A 78 1.06 -21.69 -12.92
CA ILE A 78 0.45 -20.37 -12.77
C ILE A 78 -1.06 -20.49 -12.54
N VAL A 79 -1.73 -21.43 -13.23
CA VAL A 79 -3.19 -21.61 -13.20
C VAL A 79 -3.69 -22.21 -11.88
N THR A 80 -2.92 -23.12 -11.27
CA THR A 80 -3.39 -23.91 -10.12
C THR A 80 -3.04 -23.28 -8.77
N THR A 81 -2.04 -22.40 -8.72
CA THR A 81 -1.51 -21.87 -7.44
C THR A 81 -1.78 -20.37 -7.22
N GLY A 82 -2.39 -19.68 -8.20
CA GLY A 82 -2.66 -18.24 -8.14
C GLY A 82 -1.41 -17.35 -8.26
N CYS A 83 -0.26 -17.94 -8.64
CA CYS A 83 0.96 -17.28 -9.06
C CYS A 83 1.48 -16.10 -8.22
N ILE A 84 1.77 -16.33 -6.94
CA ILE A 84 2.25 -15.25 -6.03
C ILE A 84 3.75 -15.36 -5.71
N SER A 85 4.42 -16.46 -6.04
CA SER A 85 5.87 -16.58 -5.85
C SER A 85 6.64 -15.75 -6.88
N ASP A 86 7.89 -15.41 -6.55
CA ASP A 86 8.75 -14.63 -7.44
C ASP A 86 9.05 -15.42 -8.72
N GLU A 87 9.30 -16.73 -8.58
CA GLU A 87 9.56 -17.66 -9.69
C GLU A 87 8.34 -17.77 -10.61
N CYS A 88 7.15 -17.86 -10.02
CA CYS A 88 5.92 -17.95 -10.80
C CYS A 88 5.66 -16.65 -11.59
N LEU A 89 5.82 -15.49 -10.94
CA LEU A 89 5.68 -14.20 -11.61
C LEU A 89 6.67 -14.04 -12.77
N GLN A 90 7.92 -14.47 -12.58
CA GLN A 90 8.93 -14.42 -13.64
C GLN A 90 8.54 -15.33 -14.82
N ALA A 91 8.11 -16.57 -14.54
CA ALA A 91 7.66 -17.50 -15.57
C ALA A 91 6.43 -16.96 -16.32
N GLY A 92 5.46 -16.41 -15.60
CA GLY A 92 4.25 -15.83 -16.18
C GLY A 92 4.52 -14.60 -17.03
N LEU A 93 5.39 -13.70 -16.58
CA LEU A 93 5.76 -12.50 -17.32
C LEU A 93 6.40 -12.88 -18.67
N GLY A 94 7.31 -13.86 -18.66
CA GLY A 94 7.95 -14.38 -19.86
C GLY A 94 6.99 -15.10 -20.81
N ALA A 95 6.10 -15.96 -20.28
CA ALA A 95 5.12 -16.69 -21.08
C ALA A 95 4.08 -15.76 -21.73
N LEU A 96 3.64 -14.73 -21.00
CA LEU A 96 2.67 -13.76 -21.48
C LEU A 96 3.30 -12.74 -22.44
N GLY A 97 4.59 -12.45 -22.30
CA GLY A 97 5.30 -11.47 -23.13
C GLY A 97 4.85 -10.03 -22.87
N VAL A 98 4.52 -9.71 -21.62
CA VAL A 98 4.03 -8.38 -21.19
C VAL A 98 5.10 -7.61 -20.41
N GLN A 99 4.98 -6.28 -20.33
CA GLN A 99 5.93 -5.44 -19.59
C GLN A 99 5.70 -5.49 -18.07
N GLN A 100 4.46 -5.73 -17.64
CA GLN A 100 4.06 -5.78 -16.24
C GLN A 100 3.09 -6.95 -16.01
N LEU A 101 3.36 -7.74 -14.98
CA LEU A 101 2.47 -8.82 -14.53
C LEU A 101 1.97 -8.53 -13.12
N LEU A 102 0.65 -8.58 -12.94
CA LEU A 102 0.00 -8.54 -11.64
C LEU A 102 -0.57 -9.92 -11.31
N ALA A 103 -0.34 -10.37 -10.08
CA ALA A 103 -1.00 -11.54 -9.52
C ALA A 103 -1.32 -11.31 -8.04
N GLY A 104 -2.34 -11.98 -7.52
CA GLY A 104 -2.80 -11.72 -6.17
C GLY A 104 -3.71 -12.77 -5.59
N SER A 105 -4.02 -12.58 -4.31
CA SER A 105 -4.96 -13.40 -3.56
C SER A 105 -5.87 -12.54 -2.70
N ILE A 106 -7.09 -13.02 -2.53
CA ILE A 106 -8.06 -12.51 -1.58
C ILE A 106 -8.35 -13.61 -0.57
N SER A 107 -8.27 -13.28 0.71
CA SER A 107 -8.61 -14.20 1.79
C SER A 107 -9.58 -13.58 2.77
N PHE A 108 -10.52 -14.38 3.28
CA PHE A 108 -11.44 -13.98 4.33
C PHE A 108 -11.31 -14.92 5.52
N LYS A 109 -10.91 -14.37 6.66
CA LYS A 109 -10.70 -15.14 7.89
C LYS A 109 -10.96 -14.28 9.11
N LYS A 110 -11.68 -14.82 10.10
CA LYS A 110 -12.05 -14.11 11.34
C LYS A 110 -12.77 -12.77 11.06
N ASN A 111 -13.73 -12.78 10.13
CA ASN A 111 -14.50 -11.60 9.71
C ASN A 111 -13.62 -10.44 9.19
N LYS A 112 -12.53 -10.77 8.51
CA LYS A 112 -11.61 -9.81 7.91
C LYS A 112 -11.20 -10.26 6.53
N TYR A 113 -11.29 -9.35 5.57
CA TYR A 113 -10.67 -9.50 4.26
C TYR A 113 -9.18 -9.16 4.35
N ARG A 114 -8.38 -9.87 3.57
CA ARG A 114 -6.97 -9.55 3.31
C ARG A 114 -6.70 -9.74 1.83
N VAL A 115 -6.16 -8.71 1.22
CA VAL A 115 -5.70 -8.73 -0.18
C VAL A 115 -4.19 -8.68 -0.19
N LYS A 116 -3.59 -9.47 -1.07
CA LYS A 116 -2.16 -9.37 -1.40
C LYS A 116 -2.03 -9.36 -2.91
N VAL A 117 -1.41 -8.32 -3.45
CA VAL A 117 -1.10 -8.20 -4.88
C VAL A 117 0.39 -8.00 -5.04
N ARG A 118 0.96 -8.63 -6.07
CA ARG A 118 2.35 -8.47 -6.47
C ARG A 118 2.38 -7.99 -7.91
N LYS A 119 3.22 -6.99 -8.17
CA LYS A 119 3.49 -6.47 -9.51
C LYS A 119 4.95 -6.75 -9.88
N LEU A 120 5.19 -7.50 -10.94
CA LEU A 120 6.51 -7.65 -11.54
C LEU A 120 6.61 -6.76 -12.77
N ASP A 121 7.61 -5.89 -12.82
CA ASP A 121 7.96 -5.11 -14.01
C ASP A 121 9.11 -5.83 -14.73
N ALA A 122 9.06 -6.00 -16.05
CA ALA A 122 10.12 -6.64 -16.84
C ALA A 122 11.50 -5.97 -16.67
N ALA A 123 11.50 -4.66 -16.41
CA ALA A 123 12.70 -3.87 -16.16
C ALA A 123 13.27 -4.06 -14.73
N LYS A 124 12.60 -4.79 -13.84
CA LYS A 124 13.00 -4.92 -12.43
C LYS A 124 13.15 -6.39 -12.02
N PRO A 125 14.18 -6.74 -11.23
CA PRO A 125 14.43 -8.13 -10.85
C PRO A 125 13.45 -8.66 -9.80
N LYS A 126 12.83 -7.78 -9.01
CA LYS A 126 11.96 -8.15 -7.88
C LYS A 126 10.57 -7.54 -8.01
N PRO A 127 9.50 -8.30 -7.70
CA PRO A 127 8.15 -7.77 -7.74
C PRO A 127 7.85 -6.88 -6.53
N LYS A 128 7.15 -5.77 -6.77
CA LYS A 128 6.61 -4.89 -5.74
C LYS A 128 5.38 -5.52 -5.10
N LYS A 129 5.25 -5.40 -3.78
CA LYS A 129 4.15 -5.98 -2.99
C LYS A 129 3.18 -4.89 -2.57
N TYR A 130 1.90 -5.23 -2.57
CA TYR A 130 0.79 -4.38 -2.14
C TYR A 130 -0.16 -5.22 -1.29
N SER A 131 -0.57 -4.72 -0.13
CA SER A 131 -1.40 -5.47 0.81
C SER A 131 -2.29 -4.52 1.60
N PHE A 132 -3.49 -4.99 1.94
CA PHE A 132 -4.27 -4.36 2.99
C PHE A 132 -5.16 -5.39 3.69
N ARG A 133 -5.55 -5.04 4.92
CA ARG A 133 -6.59 -5.74 5.68
C ARG A 133 -7.81 -4.87 5.89
N TYR A 134 -8.98 -5.47 5.76
CA TYR A 134 -10.25 -4.78 5.92
C TYR A 134 -11.20 -5.55 6.83
N LYS A 135 -11.77 -4.83 7.79
CA LYS A 135 -12.84 -5.31 8.66
C LYS A 135 -14.05 -4.38 8.49
N GLY A 136 -15.16 -4.93 7.99
CA GLY A 136 -16.37 -4.17 7.74
C GLY A 136 -17.26 -4.85 6.71
N GLU A 137 -18.18 -4.07 6.14
CA GLU A 137 -19.08 -4.52 5.08
C GLU A 137 -18.34 -4.74 3.74
N PRO A 138 -18.79 -5.69 2.90
CA PRO A 138 -18.17 -5.97 1.60
C PRO A 138 -18.00 -4.73 0.69
N ASP A 139 -18.95 -3.78 0.70
CA ASP A 139 -18.88 -2.57 -0.13
C ASP A 139 -17.67 -1.68 0.21
N GLY A 140 -17.32 -1.59 1.49
CA GLY A 140 -16.13 -0.84 1.91
C GLY A 140 -14.84 -1.58 1.55
N PHE A 141 -14.85 -2.92 1.58
CA PHE A 141 -13.75 -3.73 1.08
C PHE A 141 -13.54 -3.52 -0.43
N ILE A 142 -14.64 -3.51 -1.21
CA ILE A 142 -14.60 -3.23 -2.64
C ILE A 142 -13.97 -1.85 -2.88
N THR A 143 -14.38 -0.81 -2.15
CA THR A 143 -13.80 0.53 -2.29
C THR A 143 -12.28 0.55 -2.05
N GLU A 144 -11.78 -0.16 -1.04
CA GLU A 144 -10.34 -0.29 -0.79
C GLU A 144 -9.62 -1.06 -1.90
N LEU A 145 -10.25 -2.09 -2.45
CA LEU A 145 -9.74 -2.85 -3.59
C LEU A 145 -9.65 -1.99 -4.87
N GLU A 146 -10.64 -1.14 -5.11
CA GLU A 146 -10.64 -0.18 -6.21
C GLU A 146 -9.49 0.82 -6.03
N VAL A 147 -9.33 1.39 -4.82
CA VAL A 147 -8.21 2.29 -4.49
C VAL A 147 -6.86 1.63 -4.71
N LEU A 148 -6.71 0.35 -4.34
CA LEU A 148 -5.49 -0.41 -4.54
C LEU A 148 -5.07 -0.45 -6.02
N ALA A 149 -6.04 -0.54 -6.95
CA ALA A 149 -5.74 -0.55 -8.38
C ALA A 149 -5.01 0.73 -8.84
N TRP A 150 -5.47 1.90 -8.36
CA TRP A 150 -4.82 3.18 -8.61
C TRP A 150 -3.43 3.28 -7.97
N GLU A 151 -3.29 2.82 -6.72
CA GLU A 151 -2.01 2.78 -6.00
C GLU A 151 -0.98 1.87 -6.70
N ILE A 152 -1.42 0.73 -7.27
CA ILE A 152 -0.54 -0.18 -8.03
C ILE A 152 -0.01 0.48 -9.31
N MET A 153 -0.86 1.27 -9.98
CA MET A 153 -0.49 2.09 -11.14
C MET A 153 0.30 3.35 -10.76
N GLY A 154 0.46 3.64 -9.47
CA GLY A 154 1.17 4.82 -8.99
C GLY A 154 0.42 6.13 -9.22
N LYS A 155 -0.93 6.06 -9.31
CA LYS A 155 -1.80 7.22 -9.50
C LYS A 155 -2.64 7.50 -8.26
N GLU A 156 -3.08 8.75 -8.13
CA GLU A 156 -4.01 9.14 -7.07
C GLU A 156 -5.43 8.61 -7.38
N PRO A 157 -6.12 7.97 -6.42
CA PRO A 157 -7.49 7.54 -6.61
C PRO A 157 -8.43 8.73 -6.82
N PRO A 158 -9.42 8.64 -7.73
CA PRO A 158 -10.36 9.71 -7.99
C PRO A 158 -11.27 10.01 -6.80
N GLU A 159 -11.81 11.23 -6.74
CA GLU A 159 -12.63 11.72 -5.62
C GLU A 159 -13.84 10.82 -5.30
N ARG A 160 -14.43 10.18 -6.33
CA ARG A 160 -15.53 9.21 -6.16
C ARG A 160 -15.18 8.01 -5.26
N LEU A 161 -13.89 7.66 -5.16
CA LEU A 161 -13.39 6.58 -4.32
C LEU A 161 -12.96 7.12 -2.96
N THR A 162 -12.21 8.22 -2.94
CA THR A 162 -11.73 8.81 -1.68
C THR A 162 -12.87 9.33 -0.82
N GLY A 163 -13.95 9.86 -1.41
CA GLY A 163 -15.15 10.28 -0.70
C GLY A 163 -15.99 9.13 -0.12
N LYS A 164 -15.90 7.92 -0.69
CA LYS A 164 -16.54 6.70 -0.17
C LYS A 164 -15.71 5.98 0.87
N ARG A 165 -14.42 6.32 0.97
CA ARG A 165 -13.46 5.67 1.85
C ARG A 165 -13.77 5.99 3.31
N LYS A 166 -14.36 5.03 4.02
CA LYS A 166 -14.51 5.13 5.49
C LYS A 166 -13.13 4.87 6.13
N PRO A 167 -12.70 5.67 7.13
CA PRO A 167 -11.41 5.49 7.76
C PRO A 167 -11.33 4.13 8.46
N ASN A 168 -10.56 3.20 7.89
CA ASN A 168 -10.26 1.92 8.50
C ASN A 168 -8.96 2.04 9.31
N GLN A 169 -9.07 2.03 10.63
CA GLN A 169 -7.97 2.18 11.58
C GLN A 169 -6.82 1.18 11.31
N GLU A 170 -7.13 -0.06 10.91
CA GLU A 170 -6.09 -1.06 10.63
C GLU A 170 -5.32 -0.74 9.34
N SER A 171 -5.99 -0.25 8.30
CA SER A 171 -5.34 0.18 7.06
C SER A 171 -4.52 1.46 7.23
N MET A 172 -4.99 2.38 8.09
CA MET A 172 -4.24 3.60 8.42
C MET A 172 -2.96 3.25 9.15
N ILE A 173 -3.02 2.32 10.11
CA ILE A 173 -1.83 1.83 10.81
C ILE A 173 -0.88 1.10 9.85
N GLU A 174 -1.40 0.26 8.93
CA GLU A 174 -0.59 -0.41 7.91
C GLU A 174 0.14 0.60 7.00
N LYS A 175 -0.53 1.66 6.56
CA LYS A 175 0.08 2.75 5.77
C LYS A 175 1.07 3.60 6.56
N ILE A 176 0.83 3.82 7.84
CA ILE A 176 1.77 4.50 8.75
C ILE A 176 3.07 3.68 8.88
N VAL A 177 2.96 2.36 8.93
CA VAL A 177 4.11 1.44 9.00
C VAL A 177 4.82 1.34 7.64
N GLU A 178 4.11 1.34 6.52
CA GLU A 178 4.70 1.23 5.17
C GLU A 178 5.51 2.46 4.73
N ASN A 179 5.19 3.66 5.24
CA ASN A 179 6.02 4.84 5.02
C ASN A 179 6.85 5.15 6.28
N PRO A 180 8.12 4.72 6.35
CA PRO A 180 8.94 4.85 7.55
C PRO A 180 9.11 6.31 7.99
N MET A 181 9.15 7.27 7.06
CA MET A 181 9.24 8.70 7.41
C MET A 181 7.95 9.23 8.02
N PHE A 182 6.79 8.82 7.49
CA PHE A 182 5.50 9.19 8.06
C PHE A 182 5.25 8.50 9.41
N GLY A 183 5.62 7.22 9.53
CA GLY A 183 5.63 6.47 10.79
C GLY A 183 6.47 7.17 11.87
N LYS A 184 7.72 7.53 11.55
CA LYS A 184 8.61 8.30 12.44
C LYS A 184 7.95 9.61 12.85
N ALA A 185 7.40 10.37 11.90
CA ALA A 185 6.76 11.65 12.17
C ALA A 185 5.54 11.53 13.09
N VAL A 186 4.67 10.54 12.88
CA VAL A 186 3.47 10.31 13.70
C VAL A 186 3.85 9.88 15.12
N VAL A 187 4.81 8.96 15.28
CA VAL A 187 5.27 8.53 16.61
C VAL A 187 5.95 9.68 17.36
N LEU A 188 6.79 10.47 16.68
CA LEU A 188 7.43 11.65 17.27
C LEU A 188 6.43 12.75 17.63
N ALA A 189 5.41 12.97 16.79
CA ALA A 189 4.34 13.92 17.09
C ALA A 189 3.52 13.46 18.31
N ALA A 190 3.16 12.18 18.39
CA ALA A 190 2.45 11.63 19.55
C ALA A 190 3.30 11.73 20.83
N ALA A 191 4.58 11.35 20.76
CA ALA A 191 5.51 11.48 21.88
C ALA A 191 5.76 12.94 22.27
N GLY A 192 5.83 13.86 21.30
CA GLY A 192 5.99 15.30 21.52
C GLY A 192 4.75 15.95 22.15
N VAL A 193 3.55 15.56 21.73
CA VAL A 193 2.29 16.01 22.33
C VAL A 193 2.14 15.47 23.76
N ALA A 194 2.49 14.21 23.98
CA ALA A 194 2.47 13.61 25.31
C ALA A 194 3.56 14.21 26.22
N GLY A 195 4.77 14.45 25.70
CA GLY A 195 5.87 15.11 26.41
C GLY A 195 5.59 16.58 26.75
N SER A 196 5.00 17.34 25.83
CA SER A 196 4.57 18.72 26.11
C SER A 196 3.42 18.79 27.12
N SER A 197 2.49 17.84 27.07
CA SER A 197 1.44 17.69 28.08
C SER A 197 2.03 17.34 29.46
N TYR A 198 3.04 16.46 29.51
CA TYR A 198 3.80 16.18 30.73
C TYR A 198 4.45 17.44 31.31
N LEU A 199 5.14 18.23 30.47
CA LEU A 199 5.80 19.47 30.90
C LEU A 199 4.79 20.49 31.44
N LYS A 200 3.65 20.66 30.76
CA LYS A 200 2.58 21.57 31.18
C LYS A 200 1.96 21.15 32.52
N HIS A 201 1.67 19.86 32.70
CA HIS A 201 1.10 19.35 33.93
C HIS A 201 2.09 19.33 35.10
N SER A 202 3.38 19.07 34.83
CA SER A 202 4.45 19.18 35.82
C SER A 202 4.68 20.62 36.26
N GLY A 203 4.64 21.57 35.32
CA GLY A 203 4.68 23.01 35.62
C GLY A 203 3.50 23.46 36.47
N GLY A 204 2.28 23.03 36.14
CA GLY A 204 1.09 23.30 36.93
C GLY A 204 1.15 22.70 38.35
N ALA A 205 1.68 21.49 38.50
CA ALA A 205 1.89 20.87 39.81
C ALA A 205 2.85 21.69 40.69
N LYS A 206 3.92 22.23 40.09
CA LYS A 206 4.87 23.11 40.80
C LYS A 206 4.20 24.41 41.25
N THR A 207 3.47 25.09 40.36
CA THR A 207 2.74 26.32 40.69
C THR A 207 1.73 26.10 41.80
N SER A 208 0.99 24.99 41.78
CA SER A 208 0.05 24.66 42.85
C SER A 208 0.74 24.38 44.19
N LYS A 209 1.92 23.73 44.20
CA LYS A 209 2.73 23.56 45.43
C LYS A 209 3.24 24.90 45.98
N ASP A 210 3.71 25.78 45.10
CA ASP A 210 4.20 27.11 45.50
C ASP A 210 3.05 27.96 46.10
N ALA A 211 1.85 27.89 45.51
CA ALA A 211 0.64 28.51 46.05
C ALA A 211 0.22 27.90 47.39
N ALA A 212 0.24 26.57 47.54
CA ALA A 212 -0.02 25.90 48.81
C ALA A 212 0.94 26.40 49.91
N ASN A 213 2.25 26.43 49.61
CA ASN A 213 3.28 26.86 50.54
C ASN A 213 3.11 28.34 50.98
N SER A 214 2.59 29.19 50.09
CA SER A 214 2.26 30.59 50.41
C SER A 214 1.06 30.71 51.38
N MET A 215 0.20 29.69 51.45
CA MET A 215 -0.99 29.62 52.29
C MET A 215 -0.87 28.63 53.46
N LYS A 216 0.36 28.30 53.89
CA LYS A 216 0.63 27.26 54.92
C LYS A 216 -0.15 27.43 56.23
N ASN A 217 -0.55 28.67 56.57
CA ASN A 217 -1.27 29.00 57.80
C ASN A 217 -2.81 28.97 57.63
N TYR A 218 -3.31 28.77 56.40
CA TYR A 218 -4.74 28.62 56.09
C TYR A 218 -4.98 27.23 55.50
N LYS A 219 -5.30 26.29 56.39
CA LYS A 219 -5.42 24.86 56.09
C LYS A 219 -6.35 24.53 54.90
N PRO A 220 -7.55 25.13 54.75
CA PRO A 220 -8.42 24.83 53.62
C PRO A 220 -7.82 25.20 52.25
N GLY A 221 -7.12 26.34 52.16
CA GLY A 221 -6.45 26.77 50.94
C GLY A 221 -5.19 25.96 50.65
N TYR A 222 -4.43 25.63 51.70
CA TYR A 222 -3.27 24.73 51.58
C TYR A 222 -3.68 23.35 51.03
N ASP A 223 -4.70 22.72 51.64
CA ASP A 223 -5.15 21.38 51.26
C ASP A 223 -5.70 21.36 49.82
N ALA A 224 -6.46 22.39 49.41
CA ALA A 224 -6.99 22.51 48.04
C ALA A 224 -5.89 22.68 46.99
N HIS A 225 -4.85 23.49 47.28
CA HIS A 225 -3.72 23.66 46.37
C HIS A 225 -2.84 22.41 46.30
N MET A 226 -2.67 21.68 47.41
CA MET A 226 -1.96 20.39 47.42
C MET A 226 -2.72 19.31 46.62
N GLU A 227 -4.04 19.20 46.77
CA GLU A 227 -4.86 18.28 45.98
C GLU A 227 -4.76 18.58 44.48
N SER A 228 -4.82 19.86 44.12
CA SER A 228 -4.62 20.29 42.73
C SER A 228 -3.21 19.93 42.21
N ALA A 229 -2.19 20.03 43.06
CA ALA A 229 -0.82 19.67 42.70
C ALA A 229 -0.69 18.16 42.45
N ASP A 230 -1.28 17.33 43.31
CA ASP A 230 -1.24 15.87 43.18
C ASP A 230 -1.98 15.40 41.93
N LYS A 231 -3.14 16.01 41.64
CA LYS A 231 -3.91 15.75 40.42
C LYS A 231 -3.14 16.13 39.16
N ALA A 232 -2.43 17.27 39.18
CA ALA A 232 -1.59 17.70 38.07
C ALA A 232 -0.38 16.76 37.90
N GLN A 233 0.23 16.30 39.00
CA GLN A 233 1.35 15.36 38.98
C GLN A 233 0.93 13.97 38.45
N SER A 234 -0.25 13.49 38.82
CA SER A 234 -0.83 12.24 38.26
C SER A 234 -1.04 12.33 36.74
N LYS A 235 -1.60 13.44 36.24
CA LYS A 235 -1.77 13.70 34.80
C LYS A 235 -0.44 13.80 34.06
N ALA A 236 0.58 14.38 34.70
CA ALA A 236 1.92 14.41 34.15
C ALA A 236 2.46 12.98 33.98
N ASN A 237 2.45 12.17 35.04
CA ASN A 237 2.95 10.79 34.98
C ASN A 237 2.24 9.93 33.92
N LEU A 238 0.92 10.10 33.76
CA LEU A 238 0.16 9.42 32.70
C LEU A 238 0.62 9.86 31.30
N SER A 239 0.84 11.16 31.10
CA SER A 239 1.33 11.70 29.82
C SER A 239 2.74 11.22 29.51
N LEU A 240 3.62 11.12 30.52
CA LEU A 240 4.96 10.55 30.38
C LEU A 240 4.90 9.07 30.00
N ALA A 241 4.05 8.28 30.66
CA ALA A 241 3.85 6.87 30.33
C ALA A 241 3.34 6.68 28.90
N ALA A 242 2.43 7.56 28.44
CA ALA A 242 1.95 7.55 27.05
C ALA A 242 3.06 7.90 26.05
N ALA A 243 3.92 8.88 26.35
CA ALA A 243 5.07 9.23 25.53
C ALA A 243 6.06 8.05 25.42
N ILE A 244 6.42 7.44 26.55
CA ILE A 244 7.30 6.27 26.60
C ILE A 244 6.68 5.09 25.84
N GLY A 245 5.38 4.85 26.02
CA GLY A 245 4.65 3.79 25.32
C GLY A 245 4.65 3.99 23.80
N ALA A 246 4.44 5.21 23.33
CA ALA A 246 4.51 5.54 21.90
C ALA A 246 5.91 5.32 21.33
N LEU A 247 6.96 5.75 22.04
CA LEU A 247 8.35 5.55 21.63
C LEU A 247 8.75 4.06 21.65
N ALA A 248 8.37 3.32 22.69
CA ALA A 248 8.62 1.88 22.79
C ALA A 248 7.90 1.12 21.67
N TYR A 249 6.65 1.48 21.37
CA TYR A 249 5.92 0.94 20.23
C TYR A 249 6.65 1.22 18.91
N GLY A 250 7.11 2.45 18.67
CA GLY A 250 7.91 2.79 17.49
C GLY A 250 9.22 1.99 17.40
N TYR A 251 9.88 1.75 18.53
CA TYR A 251 11.09 0.91 18.59
C TYR A 251 10.80 -0.55 18.24
N PHE A 252 9.77 -1.16 18.85
CA PHE A 252 9.40 -2.56 18.57
C PHE A 252 8.84 -2.78 17.18
N THR A 253 8.20 -1.78 16.59
CA THR A 253 7.69 -1.85 15.22
C THR A 253 8.73 -1.54 14.15
N GLY A 254 9.99 -1.28 14.55
CA GLY A 254 11.08 -0.96 13.61
C GLY A 254 10.92 0.40 12.94
N VAL A 255 9.99 1.23 13.40
CA VAL A 255 9.73 2.57 12.83
C VAL A 255 10.97 3.46 12.92
N PHE A 256 11.85 3.25 13.91
CA PHE A 256 13.10 4.02 14.05
C PHE A 256 14.32 3.40 13.37
N SER A 257 14.20 2.21 12.75
CA SER A 257 15.32 1.61 12.04
C SER A 257 15.60 2.41 10.76
N ASP A 258 16.88 2.66 10.48
CA ASP A 258 17.33 3.17 9.19
C ASP A 258 17.63 1.95 8.31
N ASP A 259 16.92 1.80 7.20
CA ASP A 259 17.26 0.82 6.16
C ASP A 259 18.56 1.30 5.51
N ASN A 260 19.68 0.69 5.88
CA ASN A 260 21.00 0.87 5.26
C ASN A 260 21.33 -0.33 4.38
#